data_AF-A0A9E6V5W9-F1
#
_entry.id   AF-A0A9E6V5W9-F1
#
_cell.length_a   1.000
_cell.length_b   1.000
_cell.length_c   1.000
_cell.angle_alpha   90.00
_cell.angle_beta   90.00
_cell.angle_gamma   90.00
#
_symmetry.space_group_name_H-M   'P 1'
#
loop_
_entity.id
_entity.type
_entity.pdbx_description
1 polymer ?
#
loop_
_entity_poly.entity_id
_entity_poly.type
_entity_poly.pdbx_seq_one_letter_code
_entity_poly.pdbx_strand_id
1 'polypeptide(L)'
;MPSRKRAPRQEESIAYPPCDKEGCLELGLYKAPKYRDGRREYYHFCLEHIREFNKNYNFFEGMDDDAMQRFMHESVIGHRPTWRIGDQPKLSELELESR
;
A
#
# COMPACT_ATOMS: atom_id res chain seq x y z
N MET A 1 22.74 -19.33 -29.42
CA MET A 1 22.34 -18.34 -28.41
C MET A 1 22.79 -18.82 -27.03
N PRO A 2 23.77 -18.19 -26.36
CA PRO A 2 24.20 -18.65 -25.04
C PRO A 2 23.18 -18.22 -23.98
N SER A 3 22.59 -19.21 -23.29
CA SER A 3 21.59 -19.00 -22.25
C SER A 3 22.24 -18.35 -21.02
N ARG A 4 21.88 -17.10 -20.75
CA ARG A 4 22.42 -16.30 -19.64
C ARG A 4 21.85 -16.85 -18.33
N LYS A 5 22.63 -17.68 -17.62
CA LYS A 5 22.24 -18.17 -16.29
C LYS A 5 22.14 -16.98 -15.32
N ARG A 6 20.97 -16.78 -14.71
CA ARG A 6 20.75 -15.74 -13.69
C ARG A 6 21.57 -16.09 -12.45
N ALA A 7 22.36 -15.12 -11.97
CA ALA A 7 23.11 -15.24 -10.73
C ALA A 7 22.14 -15.34 -9.52
N PRO A 8 22.48 -16.12 -8.48
CA PRO A 8 21.69 -16.15 -7.25
C PRO A 8 21.75 -14.79 -6.53
N ARG A 9 20.59 -14.29 -6.11
CA ARG A 9 20.45 -13.05 -5.34
C ARG A 9 21.02 -13.32 -3.94
N GLN A 10 22.01 -12.54 -3.53
CA GLN A 10 22.59 -12.63 -2.18
C GLN A 10 21.52 -12.26 -1.16
N GLU A 11 21.24 -13.16 -0.22
CA GLU A 11 20.40 -12.88 0.94
C GLU A 11 21.25 -12.13 1.96
N GLU A 12 21.19 -10.80 1.90
CA GLU A 12 21.79 -9.95 2.93
C GLU A 12 21.08 -10.26 4.27
N SER A 13 21.86 -10.74 5.24
CA SER A 13 21.39 -11.01 6.61
C SER A 13 21.14 -9.68 7.32
N ILE A 14 20.01 -9.05 7.00
CA ILE A 14 19.55 -7.85 7.69
C ILE A 14 19.16 -8.28 9.10
N ALA A 15 19.81 -7.72 10.12
CA ALA A 15 19.41 -7.91 11.50
C ALA A 15 18.08 -7.16 11.71
N TYR A 16 16.98 -7.89 11.83
CA TYR A 16 15.67 -7.31 12.11
C TYR A 16 15.47 -7.13 13.62
N PRO A 17 14.84 -6.03 14.07
CA PRO A 17 14.46 -5.87 15.47
C PRO A 17 13.46 -6.95 15.88
N PRO A 18 13.29 -7.22 17.19
CA PRO A 18 12.22 -8.08 17.67
C PRO A 18 10.85 -7.50 17.33
N CYS A 19 9.84 -8.36 17.26
CA CYS A 19 8.47 -7.99 17.03
C CYS A 19 7.96 -7.02 18.12
N ASP A 20 7.32 -5.91 17.73
CA ASP A 20 6.74 -4.90 18.63
C ASP A 20 5.48 -5.38 19.38
N LYS A 21 5.10 -6.67 19.26
CA LYS A 21 3.93 -7.21 19.96
C LYS A 21 4.36 -7.65 21.35
N GLU A 22 3.57 -7.26 22.36
CA GLU A 22 3.70 -7.73 23.74
C GLU A 22 3.84 -9.26 23.81
N GLY A 23 4.98 -9.73 24.35
CA GLY A 23 5.27 -11.14 24.54
C GLY A 23 5.77 -11.91 23.31
N CYS A 24 6.04 -11.25 22.17
CA CYS A 24 6.58 -11.90 20.99
C CYS A 24 8.11 -11.74 20.90
N LEU A 25 8.83 -12.85 20.71
CA LEU A 25 10.29 -12.88 20.55
C LEU A 25 10.73 -13.14 19.11
N GLU A 26 9.78 -13.17 18.18
CA GLU A 26 10.04 -13.38 16.75
C GLU A 26 10.66 -12.15 16.07
N LEU A 27 11.29 -12.37 14.92
CA LEU A 27 11.90 -11.28 14.14
C LEU A 27 10.85 -10.40 13.44
N GLY A 28 10.99 -9.09 13.61
CA GLY A 28 10.20 -8.03 13.02
C GLY A 28 10.54 -7.75 11.55
N LEU A 29 10.28 -8.75 10.69
CA LEU A 29 10.56 -8.70 9.25
C LEU A 29 9.67 -7.69 8.49
N TYR A 30 8.46 -7.46 8.98
CA TYR A 30 7.43 -6.69 8.27
C TYR A 30 7.19 -5.35 8.94
N LYS A 31 7.18 -4.27 8.13
CA LYS A 31 6.89 -2.91 8.58
C LYS A 31 5.42 -2.58 8.40
N ALA A 32 4.79 -2.02 9.43
CA ALA A 32 3.41 -1.53 9.39
C ALA A 32 3.35 -0.05 9.84
N PRO A 33 2.54 0.80 9.20
CA PRO A 33 2.37 2.19 9.62
C PRO A 33 1.68 2.26 11.00
N LYS A 34 2.22 3.04 11.94
CA LYS A 34 1.60 3.24 13.26
C LYS A 34 0.34 4.11 13.19
N TYR A 35 0.39 5.13 12.34
CA TYR A 35 -0.67 6.11 12.17
C TYR A 35 -1.12 6.16 10.71
N ARG A 36 -2.40 6.46 10.50
CA ARG A 36 -2.98 6.63 9.17
C ARG A 36 -2.64 8.00 8.56
N ASP A 37 -2.39 9.00 9.39
CA ASP A 37 -2.12 10.40 9.01
C ASP A 37 -0.75 10.64 8.33
N GLY A 38 -0.09 9.59 7.84
CA GLY A 38 1.18 9.71 7.13
C GLY A 38 2.39 10.06 8.01
N ARG A 39 2.26 10.00 9.34
CA ARG A 39 3.42 10.08 10.23
C ARG A 39 4.37 8.94 9.91
N ARG A 40 5.66 9.25 9.74
CA ARG A 40 6.71 8.28 9.38
C ARG A 40 7.15 7.42 10.56
N GLU A 41 6.18 6.90 11.31
CA GLU A 41 6.41 5.98 12.41
C GLU A 41 5.89 4.62 11.99
N TYR A 42 6.72 3.60 12.16
CA TYR A 42 6.42 2.22 11.76
C TYR A 42 6.59 1.27 12.94
N TYR A 43 5.74 0.25 13.01
CA TYR A 43 5.94 -0.95 13.83
C TYR A 43 6.66 -2.02 13.00
N HIS A 44 7.42 -2.86 13.69
CA HIS A 44 8.06 -4.05 13.17
C HIS A 44 7.37 -5.29 13.73
N PHE A 45 6.75 -6.07 12.84
CA PHE A 45 6.00 -7.28 13.21
C PHE A 45 6.59 -8.54 12.55
N CYS A 46 6.38 -9.67 13.22
CA CYS A 46 6.57 -10.99 12.62
C CYS A 46 5.41 -11.33 11.66
N LEU A 47 5.53 -12.44 10.95
CA LEU A 47 4.57 -12.88 9.94
C LEU A 47 3.16 -13.12 10.49
N GLU A 48 3.05 -13.58 11.74
CA GLU A 48 1.75 -13.80 12.39
C GLU A 48 1.09 -12.47 12.79
N HIS A 49 1.85 -11.58 13.43
CA HIS A 49 1.32 -10.32 13.92
C HIS A 49 1.00 -9.32 12.82
N ILE A 50 1.76 -9.30 11.71
CA ILE A 50 1.40 -8.45 10.57
C ILE A 50 0.06 -8.87 9.94
N ARG A 51 -0.28 -10.18 9.98
CA ARG A 51 -1.57 -10.67 9.48
C ARG A 51 -2.72 -10.23 10.37
N GLU A 52 -2.55 -10.29 11.69
CA GLU A 52 -3.53 -9.73 12.65
C GLU A 52 -3.69 -8.22 12.46
N PHE A 53 -2.59 -7.50 12.34
CA PHE A 53 -2.59 -6.06 12.10
C PHE A 53 -3.34 -5.71 10.81
N ASN A 54 -3.03 -6.37 9.70
CA ASN A 54 -3.69 -6.13 8.41
C ASN A 54 -5.17 -6.50 8.41
N LYS A 55 -5.59 -7.52 9.18
CA LYS A 55 -7.01 -7.87 9.33
C LYS A 55 -7.79 -6.78 10.05
N ASN A 56 -7.18 -6.18 11.07
CA ASN A 56 -7.80 -5.09 11.82
C ASN A 56 -7.62 -3.72 11.14
N TYR A 57 -6.72 -3.61 10.16
CA TYR A 57 -6.46 -2.38 9.44
C TYR A 57 -7.58 -2.11 8.43
N ASN A 58 -8.51 -1.24 8.81
CA ASN A 58 -9.55 -0.77 7.91
C ASN A 58 -9.08 0.49 7.17
N PHE A 59 -8.72 0.33 5.90
CA PHE A 59 -8.32 1.46 5.05
C PHE A 59 -9.43 2.52 4.90
N PHE A 60 -10.70 2.12 4.92
CA PHE A 60 -11.86 2.98 4.70
C PHE A 60 -12.47 3.54 5.99
N GLU A 61 -11.90 3.25 7.16
CA GLU A 61 -12.43 3.76 8.43
C GLU A 61 -12.39 5.29 8.44
N GLY A 62 -13.55 5.96 8.56
CA GLY A 62 -13.66 7.42 8.50
C GLY A 62 -13.87 8.00 7.08
N MET A 63 -13.96 7.17 6.04
CA MET A 63 -14.43 7.57 4.72
C MET A 63 -15.95 7.42 4.66
N ASP A 64 -16.65 8.40 4.07
CA ASP A 64 -18.09 8.32 3.80
C ASP A 64 -18.38 7.18 2.81
N ASP A 65 -19.54 6.54 2.93
CA ASP A 65 -19.96 5.44 2.06
C ASP A 65 -19.96 5.86 0.58
N ASP A 66 -20.28 7.13 0.28
CA ASP A 66 -20.25 7.66 -1.09
C ASP A 66 -18.83 7.71 -1.66
N ALA A 67 -17.86 8.14 -0.84
CA ALA A 67 -16.45 8.15 -1.21
C ALA A 67 -15.88 6.73 -1.41
N MET A 68 -16.35 5.76 -0.63
CA MET A 68 -16.02 4.35 -0.83
C MET A 68 -16.54 3.83 -2.18
N GLN A 69 -17.81 4.10 -2.51
CA GLN A 69 -18.42 3.69 -3.79
C GLN A 69 -17.69 4.29 -4.99
N ARG A 70 -17.33 5.58 -4.91
CA ARG A 70 -16.53 6.25 -5.92
C ARG A 70 -15.16 5.59 -6.11
N PHE A 71 -14.46 5.32 -5.00
CA PHE A 71 -13.15 4.65 -5.06
C PHE A 71 -13.26 3.25 -5.69
N MET A 72 -14.30 2.49 -5.33
CA MET A 72 -14.58 1.18 -5.95
C MET A 72 -14.79 1.33 -7.46
N HIS A 73 -15.63 2.25 -7.90
CA HIS A 73 -15.91 2.50 -9.31
C HIS A 73 -14.65 2.92 -10.09
N GLU A 74 -13.83 3.81 -9.53
CA GLU A 74 -12.57 4.24 -10.14
C GLU A 74 -11.53 3.11 -10.18
N SER A 75 -11.50 2.22 -9.19
CA SER A 75 -10.57 1.09 -9.16
C SER A 75 -10.83 0.08 -10.29
N VAL A 76 -12.07 -0.05 -10.76
CA VAL A 76 -12.44 -0.90 -11.92
C VAL A 76 -11.66 -0.48 -13.18
N ILE A 77 -11.46 0.81 -13.36
CA ILE A 77 -10.69 1.39 -14.48
C ILE A 77 -9.23 1.66 -14.11
N GLY A 78 -8.78 1.20 -12.94
CA GLY A 78 -7.42 1.41 -12.44
C GLY A 78 -7.07 2.89 -12.21
N HIS A 79 -8.06 3.70 -11.77
CA HIS A 79 -7.94 5.16 -11.58
C HIS A 79 -7.49 5.91 -12.84
N ARG A 80 -7.66 5.31 -14.02
CA ARG A 80 -7.34 5.95 -15.30
C ARG A 80 -8.64 6.45 -15.91
N PRO A 81 -8.97 7.75 -15.78
CA PRO A 81 -10.20 8.28 -16.34
C PRO A 81 -10.28 7.95 -17.82
N THR A 82 -11.44 7.46 -18.25
CA THR A 82 -11.71 7.12 -19.64
C THR A 82 -12.70 8.11 -20.23
N TRP A 83 -12.46 8.51 -21.46
CA TRP A 83 -13.29 9.45 -22.22
C TRP A 83 -13.84 8.74 -23.45
N ARG A 84 -15.07 9.10 -23.84
CA ARG A 84 -15.62 8.70 -25.13
C ARG A 84 -14.77 9.33 -26.24
N ILE A 85 -14.62 8.62 -27.36
CA ILE A 85 -13.92 9.15 -28.54
C ILE A 85 -14.62 10.44 -28.97
N GLY A 86 -13.95 11.58 -28.80
CA GLY A 86 -14.48 12.93 -29.09
C GLY A 86 -14.59 13.88 -27.89
N ASP A 87 -14.70 13.35 -26.66
CA ASP A 87 -14.94 14.12 -25.43
C ASP A 87 -13.69 14.21 -24.53
N GLN A 88 -12.49 14.40 -25.11
CA GLN A 88 -11.31 14.56 -24.25
C GLN A 88 -11.39 15.89 -23.48
N PRO A 89 -11.34 15.88 -22.14
CA PRO A 89 -11.25 17.10 -21.36
C PRO A 89 -9.95 17.82 -21.73
N LYS A 90 -10.02 19.14 -21.91
CA LYS A 90 -8.81 19.94 -22.13
C LYS A 90 -7.95 19.83 -20.87
N LEU A 91 -6.70 19.40 -21.04
CA LEU A 91 -5.73 19.19 -19.96
C LEU A 91 -5.60 20.38 -18.99
N SER A 92 -5.95 21.59 -19.42
CA SER A 92 -5.96 22.80 -18.60
C SER A 92 -7.02 22.83 -17.50
N GLU A 93 -8.09 22.05 -17.60
CA GLU A 93 -9.23 22.10 -16.65
C GLU A 93 -9.05 21.08 -15.51
N LEU A 94 -8.39 19.95 -15.78
CA LEU A 94 -8.09 18.91 -14.80
C LEU A 94 -7.01 19.32 -13.77
N GLU A 95 -6.10 20.23 -14.11
CA GLU A 95 -5.08 20.73 -13.15
C GLU A 95 -5.65 21.70 -12.10
N LEU A 96 -6.79 22.33 -12.37
CA LEU A 96 -7.45 23.29 -11.47
C LEU A 96 -8.29 22.59 -10.39
N GLU A 97 -8.80 21.38 -10.65
CA GLU A 97 -9.61 20.59 -9.70
C GLU A 97 -8.77 19.68 -8.78
N SER A 98 -7.47 19.52 -9.08
CA SER A 98 -6.54 18.69 -8.32
C SER A 98 -5.66 19.45 -7.32
N ARG A 99 -5.97 20.73 -7.04
CA ARG A 99 -5.17 21.63 -6.17
C ARG A 99 -5.97 22.15 -4.98
#